data_AF-A0AA46W1Z2-F1
#
_entry.id   AF-A0AA46W1Z2-F1
#
_cell.length_a   1.000
_cell.length_b   1.000
_cell.length_c   1.000
_cell.angle_alpha   90.00
_cell.angle_beta   90.00
_cell.angle_gamma   90.00
#
_symmetry.space_group_name_H-M   'P 1'
#
loop_
_entity.id
_entity.type
_entity.pdbx_description
1 polymer ?
#
loop_
_entity_poly.entity_id
_entity_poly.type
_entity_poly.pdbx_seq_one_letter_code
_entity_poly.pdbx_strand_id
1 'polypeptide(L)'
;MSNDQFLYPSHDDFVQEAIISGRPLADAVRELQSIYKADNRPWVVGFSGGKDSTVILSLTYYALKMLPPEERHKHVYVVSSDTRVETPVVVDMIRQVLDSVNAQAVEDQIPMTAHSVTPKVGETFWANLLGKGYPAPTKAFRWCTERMKIDPVSEFIKDKVARFGEVVVVLGSRREESNTRAQVITRHKIDGSALGRHTTLPNAYTYMPIELWHADDVWEYLMSAARPWGGSNRVLFELYKDSNAGECPLVIDTNTPSCGNSRFGCWTCTVVTHDKAIEGLVDSGEDWMLPLLKFRNQLHASSLPENKTEFRNYKRRTGKVTFARGAIDDDSNAATKHVPGPYWMKYRREWLKLLLEIEKGIRETDREIELIGRDELQVIRQQWLKDPNEPDWIDSLPKIYGEIYPEDTVEWIKNDAGAFTEPDAAILNALEAERGVPAVLIMKLIDTELSFSGLSRRKGILDELQKVLEQDWGGLDEAMERRAIPTVNDTYKTAFESLKADIDGLLQ
;
A
#
# COMPACT_ATOMS: atom_id res chain seq x y z
N MET A 1 -13.77 33.00 9.10
CA MET A 1 -13.87 33.31 7.65
C MET A 1 -12.59 34.04 7.29
N SER A 2 -11.60 33.34 6.71
CA SER A 2 -10.43 34.04 6.17
C SER A 2 -10.90 34.88 4.99
N ASN A 3 -10.48 36.15 4.92
CA ASN A 3 -10.62 36.97 3.72
C ASN A 3 -9.61 36.46 2.69
N ASP A 4 -9.87 35.28 2.12
CA ASP A 4 -9.07 34.79 1.01
C ASP A 4 -9.38 35.67 -0.21
N GLN A 5 -8.40 36.49 -0.59
CA GLN A 5 -8.48 37.34 -1.77
C GLN A 5 -8.03 36.53 -2.98
N PHE A 6 -8.98 36.13 -3.82
CA PHE A 6 -8.72 35.44 -5.08
C PHE A 6 -8.45 36.43 -6.21
N LEU A 7 -7.79 35.95 -7.28
CA LEU A 7 -7.51 36.76 -8.47
C LEU A 7 -8.81 37.11 -9.21
N TYR A 8 -9.76 36.16 -9.21
CA TYR A 8 -11.08 36.31 -9.81
C TYR A 8 -12.18 36.33 -8.72
N PRO A 9 -13.23 37.14 -8.89
CA PRO A 9 -14.30 37.26 -7.90
C PRO A 9 -15.20 36.02 -7.84
N SER A 10 -15.28 35.24 -8.91
CA SER A 10 -15.96 33.94 -8.93
C SER A 10 -15.22 32.91 -9.80
N HIS A 11 -15.58 31.64 -9.64
CA HIS A 11 -15.05 30.57 -10.50
C HIS A 11 -15.56 30.69 -11.94
N ASP A 12 -16.71 31.34 -12.17
CA ASP A 12 -17.26 31.55 -13.51
C ASP A 12 -16.46 32.60 -14.27
N ASP A 13 -16.19 33.75 -13.64
CA ASP A 13 -15.33 34.79 -14.23
C ASP A 13 -13.94 34.21 -14.58
N PHE A 14 -13.38 33.41 -13.67
CA PHE A 14 -12.12 32.70 -13.91
C PHE A 14 -12.17 31.80 -15.15
N VAL A 15 -13.20 30.96 -15.29
CA VAL A 15 -13.30 30.05 -16.44
C VAL A 15 -13.51 30.80 -17.76
N GLN A 16 -14.22 31.93 -17.74
CA GLN A 16 -14.50 32.73 -18.93
C GLN A 16 -13.28 33.50 -19.43
N GLU A 17 -12.43 33.99 -18.52
CA GLU A 17 -11.30 34.87 -18.85
C GLU A 17 -9.95 34.14 -18.96
N ALA A 18 -9.74 33.07 -18.21
CA ALA A 18 -8.42 32.45 -18.10
C ALA A 18 -8.01 31.64 -19.33
N ILE A 19 -6.70 31.70 -19.62
CA ILE A 19 -6.01 30.86 -20.61
C ILE A 19 -4.94 30.08 -19.86
N ILE A 20 -5.05 28.75 -19.84
CA ILE A 20 -4.12 27.87 -19.13
C ILE A 20 -3.50 26.89 -20.13
N SER A 21 -2.18 26.69 -20.06
CA SER A 21 -1.45 25.84 -21.01
C SER A 21 -1.72 26.23 -22.48
N GLY A 22 -1.87 27.53 -22.74
CA GLY A 22 -2.13 28.08 -24.08
C GLY A 22 -3.54 27.83 -24.64
N ARG A 23 -4.49 27.37 -23.83
CA ARG A 23 -5.88 27.09 -24.22
C ARG A 23 -6.88 27.86 -23.32
N PRO A 24 -7.94 28.48 -23.87
CA PRO A 24 -9.01 29.04 -23.05
C PRO A 24 -9.61 27.98 -22.12
N LEU A 25 -9.73 28.30 -20.84
CA LEU A 25 -10.24 27.34 -19.85
C LEU A 25 -11.68 26.91 -20.15
N ALA A 26 -12.50 27.83 -20.67
CA ALA A 26 -13.83 27.53 -21.20
C ALA A 26 -13.83 26.45 -22.29
N ASP A 27 -12.78 26.35 -23.12
CA ASP A 27 -12.70 25.30 -24.14
C ASP A 27 -12.44 23.92 -23.52
N ALA A 28 -11.67 23.86 -22.42
CA ALA A 28 -11.45 22.62 -21.68
C ALA A 28 -12.76 22.16 -20.99
N VAL A 29 -13.52 23.11 -20.42
CA VAL A 29 -14.85 22.83 -19.85
C VAL A 29 -15.82 22.30 -20.91
N ARG A 30 -15.88 22.93 -22.09
CA ARG A 30 -16.75 22.47 -23.19
C ARG A 30 -16.37 21.09 -23.72
N GLU A 31 -15.07 20.79 -23.79
CA GLU A 31 -14.61 19.44 -24.15
C GLU A 31 -15.09 18.40 -23.13
N LEU A 32 -14.90 18.67 -21.84
CA LEU A 32 -15.32 17.77 -20.77
C LEU A 32 -16.84 17.54 -20.83
N GLN A 33 -17.63 18.59 -21.02
CA GLN A 33 -19.08 18.51 -21.22
C GLN A 33 -19.46 17.67 -22.45
N SER A 34 -18.75 17.84 -23.57
CA SER A 34 -18.97 17.06 -24.79
C SER A 34 -18.74 15.56 -24.56
N ILE A 35 -17.63 15.20 -23.91
CA ILE A 35 -17.30 13.80 -23.59
C ILE A 35 -18.30 13.23 -22.57
N TYR A 36 -18.73 14.04 -21.60
CA TYR A 36 -19.77 13.63 -20.66
C TYR A 36 -21.10 13.35 -21.38
N LYS A 37 -21.51 14.15 -22.35
CA LYS A 37 -22.77 13.94 -23.07
C LYS A 37 -22.73 12.84 -24.14
N ALA A 38 -21.53 12.38 -24.52
CA ALA A 38 -21.36 11.46 -25.65
C ALA A 38 -21.94 10.05 -25.42
N ASP A 39 -22.10 9.63 -24.16
CA ASP A 39 -22.51 8.27 -23.81
C ASP A 39 -23.07 8.18 -22.38
N ASN A 40 -23.54 6.99 -21.97
CA ASN A 40 -24.08 6.74 -20.63
C ASN A 40 -23.09 6.07 -19.65
N ARG A 41 -21.81 5.96 -20.00
CA ARG A 41 -20.80 5.31 -19.15
C ARG A 41 -20.53 6.18 -17.92
N PRO A 42 -20.74 5.69 -16.69
CA PRO A 42 -20.48 6.49 -15.51
C PRO A 42 -19.00 6.86 -15.42
N TRP A 43 -18.73 8.01 -14.81
CA TRP A 43 -17.37 8.49 -14.62
C TRP A 43 -16.87 8.13 -13.22
N VAL A 44 -15.61 7.75 -13.12
CA VAL A 44 -14.90 7.54 -11.86
C VAL A 44 -13.74 8.52 -11.81
N VAL A 45 -13.86 9.56 -10.98
CA VAL A 45 -12.81 10.57 -10.78
C VAL A 45 -11.88 10.09 -9.66
N GLY A 46 -10.62 9.83 -10.01
CA GLY A 46 -9.61 9.46 -9.03
C GLY A 46 -9.14 10.69 -8.24
N PHE A 47 -9.42 10.73 -6.94
CA PHE A 47 -9.07 11.84 -6.05
C PHE A 47 -8.08 11.42 -4.97
N SER A 48 -6.87 12.00 -4.96
CA SER A 48 -5.83 11.67 -3.98
C SER A 48 -5.60 12.76 -2.93
N GLY A 49 -6.35 13.87 -2.97
CA GLY A 49 -6.08 15.05 -2.15
C GLY A 49 -4.87 15.87 -2.60
N GLY A 50 -4.17 15.47 -3.66
CA GLY A 50 -3.06 16.23 -4.24
C GLY A 50 -3.54 17.25 -5.28
N LYS A 51 -2.68 18.23 -5.58
CA LYS A 51 -2.98 19.36 -6.50
C LYS A 51 -3.63 18.95 -7.82
N ASP A 52 -3.06 17.96 -8.52
CA ASP A 52 -3.52 17.56 -9.85
C ASP A 52 -4.94 16.97 -9.76
N SER A 53 -5.18 16.09 -8.78
CA SER A 53 -6.49 15.47 -8.57
C SER A 53 -7.56 16.47 -8.10
N THR A 54 -7.15 17.52 -7.37
CA THR A 54 -8.03 18.62 -6.98
C THR A 54 -8.46 19.45 -8.19
N VAL A 55 -7.56 19.73 -9.14
CA VAL A 55 -7.92 20.38 -10.41
C VAL A 55 -8.90 19.53 -11.20
N ILE A 56 -8.65 18.23 -11.34
CA ILE A 56 -9.56 17.32 -12.04
C ILE A 56 -10.97 17.35 -11.44
N LEU A 57 -11.06 17.24 -10.12
CA LEU A 57 -12.32 17.28 -9.41
C LEU A 57 -13.02 18.63 -9.61
N SER A 58 -12.27 19.74 -9.50
CA SER A 58 -12.75 21.11 -9.75
C SER A 58 -13.31 21.28 -11.15
N LEU A 59 -12.52 20.94 -12.19
CA LEU A 59 -12.94 21.01 -13.58
C LEU A 59 -14.18 20.16 -13.85
N THR A 60 -14.21 18.93 -13.35
CA THR A 60 -15.34 18.01 -13.56
C THR A 60 -16.60 18.54 -12.89
N TYR A 61 -16.50 18.97 -11.63
CA TYR A 61 -17.63 19.51 -10.88
C TYR A 61 -18.19 20.76 -11.56
N TYR A 62 -17.31 21.72 -11.90
CA TYR A 62 -17.70 22.98 -12.53
C TYR A 62 -18.37 22.74 -13.89
N ALA A 63 -17.79 21.87 -14.71
CA ALA A 63 -18.33 21.55 -16.03
C ALA A 63 -19.75 20.97 -15.95
N LEU A 64 -20.04 20.13 -14.95
CA LEU A 64 -21.40 19.60 -14.74
C LEU A 64 -22.35 20.66 -14.17
N LYS A 65 -21.88 21.51 -13.26
CA LYS A 65 -22.67 22.61 -12.70
C LYS A 65 -23.18 23.55 -13.80
N MET A 66 -22.38 23.77 -14.84
CA MET A 66 -22.73 24.63 -15.98
C MET A 66 -23.56 23.95 -17.07
N LEU A 67 -23.85 22.65 -16.95
CA LEU A 67 -24.83 21.99 -17.81
C LEU A 67 -26.25 22.25 -17.30
N PRO A 68 -27.26 22.38 -18.18
CA PRO A 68 -28.66 22.31 -17.80
C PRO A 68 -28.97 21.00 -17.07
N PRO A 69 -29.86 20.98 -16.05
CA PRO A 69 -30.16 19.78 -15.27
C PRO A 69 -30.54 18.55 -16.12
N GLU A 70 -31.26 18.76 -17.23
CA GLU A 70 -31.67 17.72 -18.17
C GLU A 70 -30.50 17.06 -18.93
N GLU A 71 -29.38 17.76 -19.07
CA GLU A 71 -28.17 17.22 -19.71
C GLU A 71 -27.25 16.50 -18.72
N ARG A 72 -27.55 16.52 -17.41
CA ARG A 72 -26.79 15.85 -16.35
C ARG A 72 -27.26 14.39 -16.17
N HIS A 73 -27.18 13.60 -17.23
CA HIS A 73 -27.88 12.31 -17.32
C HIS A 73 -27.13 11.10 -16.75
N LYS A 74 -25.85 11.23 -16.36
CA LYS A 74 -25.06 10.10 -15.83
C LYS A 74 -24.30 10.41 -14.55
N HIS A 75 -24.11 9.39 -13.73
CA HIS A 75 -23.49 9.52 -12.42
C HIS A 75 -21.97 9.66 -12.49
N VAL A 76 -21.41 10.51 -11.63
CA VAL A 76 -19.96 10.68 -11.42
C VAL A 76 -19.59 10.24 -9.99
N TYR A 77 -18.71 9.26 -9.91
CA TYR A 77 -18.19 8.75 -8.64
C TYR A 77 -16.81 9.35 -8.40
N VAL A 78 -16.65 10.14 -7.35
CA VAL A 78 -15.33 10.58 -6.89
C VAL A 78 -14.83 9.52 -5.92
N VAL A 79 -13.62 9.00 -6.14
CA VAL A 79 -13.07 7.90 -5.34
C VAL A 79 -11.72 8.31 -4.80
N SER A 80 -11.57 8.21 -3.48
CA SER A 80 -10.31 8.42 -2.78
C SER A 80 -9.88 7.16 -2.04
N SER A 81 -8.59 6.82 -2.11
CA SER A 81 -8.05 5.66 -1.42
C SER A 81 -7.47 6.08 -0.08
N ASP A 82 -8.13 5.71 1.00
CA ASP A 82 -7.63 5.87 2.37
C ASP A 82 -6.76 4.66 2.72
N THR A 83 -5.45 4.89 2.86
CA THR A 83 -4.49 3.83 3.18
C THR A 83 -4.44 3.51 4.68
N ARG A 84 -5.21 4.20 5.53
CA ARG A 84 -5.19 4.12 7.01
C ARG A 84 -3.87 4.53 7.67
N VAL A 85 -2.88 4.96 6.90
CA VAL A 85 -1.58 5.45 7.40
C VAL A 85 -1.17 6.75 6.72
N GLU A 86 -2.11 7.44 6.07
CA GLU A 86 -1.90 8.81 5.59
C GLU A 86 -1.60 9.74 6.77
N THR A 87 -0.86 10.81 6.51
CA THR A 87 -0.57 11.82 7.55
C THR A 87 -1.90 12.41 8.07
N PRO A 88 -2.14 12.47 9.39
CA PRO A 88 -3.48 12.82 9.92
C PRO A 88 -4.06 14.14 9.41
N VAL A 89 -3.22 15.19 9.28
CA VAL A 89 -3.63 16.49 8.72
C VAL A 89 -4.17 16.36 7.27
N VAL A 90 -3.62 15.43 6.49
CA VAL A 90 -4.05 15.15 5.11
C VAL A 90 -5.37 14.40 5.09
N VAL A 91 -5.57 13.46 6.03
CA VAL A 91 -6.82 12.70 6.16
C VAL A 91 -8.00 13.65 6.38
N ASP A 92 -7.86 14.61 7.29
CA ASP A 92 -8.91 15.58 7.57
C ASP A 92 -9.22 16.48 6.37
N MET A 93 -8.17 16.96 5.68
CA MET A 93 -8.34 17.74 4.45
C MET A 93 -9.11 16.95 3.37
N ILE A 94 -8.75 15.68 3.14
CA ILE A 94 -9.42 14.82 2.16
C ILE A 94 -10.89 14.62 2.57
N ARG A 95 -11.15 14.24 3.83
CA ARG A 95 -12.52 14.04 4.35
C ARG A 95 -13.38 15.28 4.17
N GLN A 96 -12.88 16.45 4.56
CA GLN A 96 -13.59 17.72 4.38
C GLN A 96 -13.93 18.01 2.92
N VAL A 97 -13.04 17.71 1.97
CA VAL A 97 -13.32 17.87 0.53
C VAL A 97 -14.40 16.89 0.06
N LEU A 98 -14.34 15.61 0.45
CA LEU A 98 -15.36 14.63 0.08
C LEU A 98 -16.73 15.02 0.64
N ASP A 99 -16.79 15.46 1.90
CA ASP A 99 -18.03 15.89 2.56
C ASP A 99 -18.60 17.15 1.91
N SER A 100 -17.76 18.14 1.61
CA SER A 100 -18.18 19.38 0.92
C SER A 100 -18.73 19.08 -0.48
N VAL A 101 -18.06 18.19 -1.22
CA VAL A 101 -18.52 17.77 -2.56
C VAL A 101 -19.84 17.02 -2.46
N ASN A 102 -20.00 16.11 -1.50
CA ASN A 102 -21.26 15.38 -1.29
C ASN A 102 -22.41 16.30 -0.92
N ALA A 103 -22.17 17.27 -0.03
CA ALA A 103 -23.20 18.24 0.38
C ALA A 103 -23.58 19.17 -0.79
N GLN A 104 -22.60 19.80 -1.42
CA GLN A 104 -22.87 20.78 -2.47
C GLN A 104 -23.41 20.16 -3.75
N ALA A 105 -23.02 18.92 -4.09
CA ALA A 105 -23.55 18.23 -5.27
C ALA A 105 -25.07 18.01 -5.18
N VAL A 106 -25.60 17.79 -3.96
CA VAL A 106 -27.04 17.67 -3.73
C VAL A 106 -27.74 19.02 -3.96
N GLU A 107 -27.19 20.10 -3.41
CA GLU A 107 -27.73 21.46 -3.57
C GLU A 107 -27.69 21.92 -5.03
N ASP A 108 -26.57 21.68 -5.72
CA ASP A 108 -26.37 22.05 -7.12
C ASP A 108 -27.10 21.11 -8.09
N GLN A 109 -27.72 20.03 -7.60
CA GLN A 109 -28.36 18.97 -8.40
C GLN A 109 -27.41 18.35 -9.44
N ILE A 110 -26.18 18.04 -9.01
CA ILE A 110 -25.18 17.35 -9.81
C ILE A 110 -25.22 15.86 -9.42
N PRO A 111 -25.32 14.91 -10.37
CA PRO A 111 -25.32 13.48 -10.09
C PRO A 111 -23.90 13.00 -9.74
N MET A 112 -23.38 13.47 -8.60
CA MET A 112 -22.03 13.19 -8.13
C MET A 112 -22.05 12.71 -6.68
N THR A 113 -21.21 11.71 -6.37
CA THR A 113 -21.00 11.22 -5.01
C THR A 113 -19.53 10.92 -4.78
N ALA A 114 -19.01 11.28 -3.63
CA ALA A 114 -17.64 11.07 -3.20
C ALA A 114 -17.55 9.93 -2.17
N HIS A 115 -16.62 9.00 -2.42
CA HIS A 115 -16.44 7.74 -1.69
C HIS A 115 -14.99 7.59 -1.25
N SER A 116 -14.79 7.27 0.02
CA SER A 116 -13.50 6.77 0.52
C SER A 116 -13.49 5.24 0.44
N VAL A 117 -12.46 4.67 -0.18
CA VAL A 117 -12.22 3.22 -0.24
C VAL A 117 -10.99 2.88 0.60
N THR A 118 -11.02 1.75 1.28
CA THR A 118 -9.94 1.29 2.15
C THR A 118 -9.45 -0.09 1.73
N PRO A 119 -8.17 -0.44 1.99
CA PRO A 119 -7.70 -1.80 1.82
C PRO A 119 -8.45 -2.77 2.73
N LYS A 120 -8.58 -4.02 2.26
CA LYS A 120 -8.99 -5.13 3.12
C LYS A 120 -8.06 -5.19 4.32
N VAL A 121 -8.60 -5.50 5.50
CA VAL A 121 -7.85 -5.50 6.77
C VAL A 121 -6.57 -6.34 6.69
N GLY A 122 -6.60 -7.50 6.04
CA GLY A 122 -5.42 -8.36 5.84
C GLY A 122 -4.34 -7.81 4.90
N GLU A 123 -4.62 -6.71 4.21
CA GLU A 123 -3.74 -6.03 3.25
C GLU A 123 -3.34 -4.62 3.70
N THR A 124 -3.71 -4.18 4.91
CA THR A 124 -3.28 -2.90 5.49
C THR A 124 -1.78 -2.89 5.80
N PHE A 125 -1.26 -1.71 6.13
CA PHE A 125 0.17 -1.53 6.43
C PHE A 125 0.58 -2.38 7.64
N TRP A 126 -0.17 -2.30 8.74
CA TRP A 126 0.17 -3.00 9.98
C TRP A 126 -0.09 -4.50 9.90
N ALA A 127 -1.16 -4.94 9.22
CA ALA A 127 -1.39 -6.37 8.99
C ALA A 127 -0.26 -7.03 8.20
N ASN A 128 0.32 -6.33 7.22
CA ASN A 128 1.46 -6.83 6.45
C ASN A 128 2.78 -6.69 7.20
N LEU A 129 3.11 -5.52 7.76
CA LEU A 129 4.39 -5.28 8.42
C LEU A 129 4.46 -5.92 9.80
N LEU A 130 3.53 -5.63 10.71
CA LEU A 130 3.51 -6.20 12.05
C LEU A 130 2.95 -7.62 12.05
N GLY A 131 1.88 -7.89 11.31
CA GLY A 131 1.30 -9.24 11.23
C GLY A 131 2.20 -10.22 10.47
N LYS A 132 2.32 -10.03 9.15
CA LYS A 132 3.09 -10.94 8.27
C LYS A 132 4.62 -10.74 8.35
N GLY A 133 5.11 -9.67 8.97
CA GLY A 133 6.55 -9.37 9.03
C GLY A 133 7.12 -8.87 7.70
N TYR A 134 6.32 -8.28 6.82
CA TYR A 134 6.84 -7.75 5.55
C TYR A 134 7.90 -6.67 5.83
N PRO A 135 9.02 -6.64 5.07
CA PRO A 135 10.00 -5.58 5.20
C PRO A 135 9.36 -4.23 4.89
N ALA A 136 9.81 -3.19 5.58
CA ALA A 136 9.37 -1.83 5.31
C ALA A 136 9.56 -1.49 3.81
N PRO A 137 8.61 -0.79 3.17
CA PRO A 137 8.66 -0.55 1.73
C PRO A 137 9.97 0.11 1.28
N THR A 138 10.54 -0.40 0.19
CA THR A 138 11.76 0.16 -0.44
C THR A 138 11.49 0.49 -1.90
N LYS A 139 12.40 1.20 -2.58
CA LYS A 139 12.24 1.52 -4.01
C LYS A 139 11.98 0.27 -4.87
N ALA A 140 12.65 -0.85 -4.55
CA ALA A 140 12.55 -2.12 -5.27
C ALA A 140 11.36 -3.00 -4.81
N PHE A 141 10.81 -2.75 -3.62
CA PHE A 141 9.74 -3.57 -3.05
C PHE A 141 8.69 -2.70 -2.37
N ARG A 142 7.75 -2.18 -3.17
CA ARG A 142 6.67 -1.25 -2.79
C ARG A 142 5.32 -1.94 -2.71
N TRP A 143 5.23 -2.96 -1.87
CA TRP A 143 4.02 -3.77 -1.72
C TRP A 143 2.78 -2.95 -1.29
N CYS A 144 2.97 -1.80 -0.64
CA CYS A 144 1.90 -0.93 -0.18
C CYS A 144 1.17 -0.21 -1.33
N THR A 145 1.83 0.10 -2.45
CA THR A 145 1.18 0.80 -3.57
C THR A 145 0.06 -0.04 -4.17
N GLU A 146 0.36 -1.30 -4.49
CA GLU A 146 -0.61 -2.24 -5.07
C GLU A 146 -1.78 -2.47 -4.10
N ARG A 147 -1.47 -2.96 -2.90
CA ARG A 147 -2.45 -3.41 -1.90
C ARG A 147 -3.33 -2.30 -1.34
N MET A 148 -2.74 -1.13 -1.11
CA MET A 148 -3.39 -0.08 -0.31
C MET A 148 -3.90 1.08 -1.16
N LYS A 149 -3.41 1.24 -2.40
CA LYS A 149 -3.82 2.33 -3.30
C LYS A 149 -4.51 1.81 -4.55
N ILE A 150 -3.93 0.81 -5.23
CA ILE A 150 -4.44 0.34 -6.52
C ILE A 150 -5.62 -0.62 -6.32
N ASP A 151 -5.49 -1.62 -5.45
CA ASP A 151 -6.49 -2.67 -5.27
C ASP A 151 -7.85 -2.13 -4.79
N PRO A 152 -7.93 -1.23 -3.78
CA PRO A 152 -9.22 -0.70 -3.32
C PRO A 152 -9.97 0.07 -4.40
N VAL A 153 -9.26 0.90 -5.16
CA VAL A 153 -9.82 1.67 -6.29
C VAL A 153 -10.21 0.73 -7.43
N SER A 154 -9.38 -0.28 -7.71
CA SER A 154 -9.65 -1.28 -8.75
C SER A 154 -10.88 -2.13 -8.43
N GLU A 155 -11.08 -2.51 -7.17
CA GLU A 155 -12.28 -3.21 -6.71
C GLU A 155 -13.54 -2.35 -6.89
N PHE A 156 -13.46 -1.06 -6.55
CA PHE A 156 -14.55 -0.12 -6.79
C PHE A 156 -14.86 0.03 -8.29
N ILE A 157 -13.84 0.17 -9.13
CA ILE A 157 -14.02 0.28 -10.59
C ILE A 157 -14.64 -1.01 -11.15
N LYS A 158 -14.16 -2.19 -10.72
CA LYS A 158 -14.71 -3.49 -11.14
C LYS A 158 -16.18 -3.63 -10.77
N ASP A 159 -16.60 -3.18 -9.59
CA ASP A 159 -18.01 -3.13 -9.19
C ASP A 159 -18.84 -2.29 -10.17
N LYS A 160 -18.35 -1.10 -10.55
CA LYS A 160 -19.05 -0.24 -11.52
C LYS A 160 -19.07 -0.84 -12.92
N VAL A 161 -17.97 -1.43 -13.39
CA VAL A 161 -17.93 -2.15 -14.67
C VAL A 161 -18.93 -3.31 -14.68
N ALA A 162 -19.01 -4.09 -13.59
CA ALA A 162 -19.97 -5.19 -13.49
C ALA A 162 -21.43 -4.71 -13.57
N ARG A 163 -21.73 -3.51 -13.02
CA ARG A 163 -23.07 -2.95 -12.99
C ARG A 163 -23.48 -2.21 -14.28
N PHE A 164 -22.54 -1.53 -14.93
CA PHE A 164 -22.81 -0.61 -16.04
C PHE A 164 -22.18 -1.03 -17.38
N GLY A 165 -21.43 -2.13 -17.40
CA GLY A 165 -20.73 -2.66 -18.58
C GLY A 165 -19.39 -1.99 -18.87
N GLU A 166 -19.38 -0.65 -18.93
CA GLU A 166 -18.17 0.15 -19.20
C GLU A 166 -18.12 1.38 -18.28
N VAL A 167 -16.92 1.91 -18.04
CA VAL A 167 -16.70 3.12 -17.24
C VAL A 167 -15.62 4.03 -17.84
N VAL A 168 -15.67 5.32 -17.51
CA VAL A 168 -14.59 6.27 -17.83
C VAL A 168 -13.91 6.70 -16.53
N VAL A 169 -12.61 6.48 -16.41
CA VAL A 169 -11.79 6.86 -15.27
C VAL A 169 -11.09 8.19 -15.59
N VAL A 170 -11.40 9.24 -14.84
CA VAL A 170 -10.80 10.57 -15.03
C VAL A 170 -9.62 10.74 -14.09
N LEU A 171 -8.46 11.10 -14.65
CA LEU A 171 -7.17 11.10 -13.94
C LEU A 171 -6.39 12.38 -14.18
N GLY A 172 -5.64 12.82 -13.17
CA GLY A 172 -4.76 13.98 -13.23
C GLY A 172 -3.35 13.68 -13.73
N SER A 173 -3.16 12.66 -14.57
CA SER A 173 -1.84 12.31 -15.11
C SER A 173 -1.41 13.30 -16.19
N ARG A 174 -0.13 13.72 -16.16
CA ARG A 174 0.44 14.68 -17.13
C ARG A 174 1.69 14.12 -17.79
N ARG A 175 1.95 14.51 -19.04
CA ARG A 175 3.10 14.00 -19.82
C ARG A 175 4.45 14.40 -19.24
N GLU A 176 4.53 15.62 -18.71
CA GLU A 176 5.78 16.17 -18.20
C GLU A 176 6.28 15.46 -16.93
N GLU A 177 5.43 14.71 -16.24
CA GLU A 177 5.84 14.08 -14.98
C GLU A 177 6.92 13.00 -15.17
N SER A 178 6.95 12.30 -16.31
CA SER A 178 8.06 11.41 -16.70
C SER A 178 7.94 10.89 -18.13
N ASN A 179 9.09 10.59 -18.75
CA ASN A 179 9.15 9.93 -20.06
C ASN A 179 8.39 8.60 -20.10
N THR A 180 8.45 7.81 -19.03
CA THR A 180 7.72 6.53 -18.92
C THR A 180 6.21 6.74 -18.97
N ARG A 181 5.69 7.77 -18.29
CA ARG A 181 4.26 8.11 -18.33
C ARG A 181 3.82 8.58 -19.71
N ALA A 182 4.60 9.43 -20.36
CA ALA A 182 4.30 9.88 -21.72
C ALA A 182 4.17 8.68 -22.69
N GLN A 183 5.02 7.66 -22.55
CA GLN A 183 4.95 6.43 -23.34
C GLN A 183 3.69 5.61 -23.04
N VAL A 184 3.33 5.43 -21.76
CA VAL A 184 2.12 4.70 -21.35
C VAL A 184 0.86 5.40 -21.88
N ILE A 185 0.75 6.72 -21.68
CA ILE A 185 -0.39 7.51 -22.15
C ILE A 185 -0.54 7.38 -23.68
N THR A 186 0.57 7.52 -24.42
CA THR A 186 0.56 7.40 -25.89
C THR A 186 0.16 6.00 -26.34
N ARG A 187 0.67 4.95 -25.69
CA ARG A 187 0.40 3.55 -26.05
C ARG A 187 -1.08 3.17 -25.90
N HIS A 188 -1.74 3.74 -24.90
CA HIS A 188 -3.12 3.40 -24.57
C HIS A 188 -4.15 4.37 -25.17
N LYS A 189 -3.71 5.40 -25.88
CA LYS A 189 -4.59 6.38 -26.53
C LYS A 189 -5.42 5.72 -27.64
N ILE A 190 -6.68 6.13 -27.76
CA ILE A 190 -7.55 5.72 -28.87
C ILE A 190 -7.48 6.81 -29.93
N ASP A 191 -7.08 6.44 -31.15
CA ASP A 191 -6.95 7.40 -32.26
C ASP A 191 -8.26 8.12 -32.55
N GLY A 192 -8.19 9.45 -32.68
CA GLY A 192 -9.36 10.30 -32.90
C GLY A 192 -10.26 10.49 -31.67
N SER A 193 -9.86 10.01 -30.49
CA SER A 193 -10.61 10.18 -29.23
C SER A 193 -9.77 10.90 -28.17
N ALA A 194 -10.44 11.61 -27.27
CA ALA A 194 -9.85 12.12 -26.03
C ALA A 194 -9.67 11.01 -24.98
N LEU A 195 -10.24 9.82 -25.21
CA LEU A 195 -10.17 8.68 -24.31
C LEU A 195 -8.99 7.76 -24.65
N GLY A 196 -8.43 7.14 -23.61
CA GLY A 196 -7.52 6.00 -23.69
C GLY A 196 -8.16 4.73 -23.12
N ARG A 197 -7.50 3.59 -23.30
CA ARG A 197 -7.87 2.33 -22.64
C ARG A 197 -7.11 2.19 -21.32
N HIS A 198 -7.79 1.78 -20.26
CA HIS A 198 -7.13 1.46 -19.01
C HIS A 198 -6.14 0.30 -19.20
N THR A 199 -4.97 0.36 -18.54
CA THR A 199 -3.87 -0.60 -18.76
C THR A 199 -4.23 -2.02 -18.30
N THR A 200 -4.85 -2.15 -17.12
CA THR A 200 -5.12 -3.44 -16.48
C THR A 200 -6.60 -3.84 -16.37
N LEU A 201 -7.53 -2.87 -16.36
CA LEU A 201 -8.95 -3.11 -16.17
C LEU A 201 -9.67 -3.16 -17.52
N PRO A 202 -10.19 -4.34 -17.94
CA PRO A 202 -11.02 -4.44 -19.14
C PRO A 202 -12.27 -3.55 -19.01
N ASN A 203 -12.74 -3.00 -20.12
CA ASN A 203 -13.94 -2.15 -20.20
C ASN A 203 -13.88 -0.85 -19.38
N ALA A 204 -12.68 -0.47 -18.90
CA ALA A 204 -12.42 0.84 -18.35
C ALA A 204 -11.64 1.69 -19.36
N TYR A 205 -12.09 2.92 -19.55
CA TYR A 205 -11.44 3.94 -20.37
C TYR A 205 -10.79 4.98 -19.47
N THR A 206 -9.77 5.68 -19.94
CA THR A 206 -9.10 6.75 -19.18
C THR A 206 -9.29 8.09 -19.87
N TYR A 207 -9.59 9.14 -19.11
CA TYR A 207 -9.63 10.52 -19.58
C TYR A 207 -8.68 11.38 -18.75
N MET A 208 -7.83 12.17 -19.41
CA MET A 208 -6.78 12.97 -18.76
C MET A 208 -6.86 14.43 -19.24
N PRO A 209 -7.79 15.25 -18.72
CA PRO A 209 -8.07 16.58 -19.26
C PRO A 209 -6.91 17.57 -19.10
N ILE A 210 -5.98 17.31 -18.17
CA ILE A 210 -4.79 18.14 -17.92
C ILE A 210 -3.51 17.50 -18.45
N GLU A 211 -3.60 16.51 -19.36
CA GLU A 211 -2.45 15.74 -19.90
C GLU A 211 -1.25 16.62 -20.32
N LEU A 212 -1.54 17.81 -20.86
CA LEU A 212 -0.56 18.74 -21.42
C LEU A 212 -0.16 19.88 -20.46
N TRP A 213 -0.75 19.96 -19.28
CA TRP A 213 -0.47 21.06 -18.33
C TRP A 213 0.90 20.89 -17.66
N HIS A 214 1.53 22.01 -17.37
CA HIS A 214 2.71 22.11 -16.53
C HIS A 214 2.34 22.19 -15.05
N ALA A 215 3.35 22.08 -14.16
CA ALA A 215 3.15 22.25 -12.72
C ALA A 215 2.57 23.62 -12.36
N ASP A 216 3.06 24.66 -13.04
CA ASP A 216 2.65 26.05 -12.81
C ASP A 216 1.21 26.30 -13.26
N ASP A 217 0.80 25.73 -14.41
CA ASP A 217 -0.59 25.76 -14.90
C ASP A 217 -1.57 25.20 -13.84
N VAL A 218 -1.18 24.11 -13.16
CA VAL A 218 -1.99 23.47 -12.11
C VAL A 218 -2.15 24.39 -10.90
N TRP A 219 -1.07 25.04 -10.47
CA TRP A 219 -1.12 25.98 -9.34
C TRP A 219 -1.84 27.28 -9.69
N GLU A 220 -1.62 27.80 -10.90
CA GLU A 220 -2.35 28.95 -11.42
C GLU A 220 -3.86 28.68 -11.33
N TYR A 221 -4.32 27.50 -11.76
CA TYR A 221 -5.72 27.13 -11.63
C TYR A 221 -6.20 27.10 -10.17
N LEU A 222 -5.47 26.42 -9.30
CA LEU A 222 -5.91 26.21 -7.91
C LEU A 222 -5.97 27.49 -7.08
N MET A 223 -5.15 28.49 -7.42
CA MET A 223 -5.03 29.73 -6.66
C MET A 223 -5.83 30.90 -7.25
N SER A 224 -6.33 30.77 -8.48
CA SER A 224 -7.02 31.85 -9.19
C SER A 224 -8.42 32.16 -8.64
N ALA A 225 -9.16 31.15 -8.21
CA ALA A 225 -10.55 31.29 -7.74
C ALA A 225 -10.89 30.29 -6.63
N ALA A 226 -11.98 30.56 -5.92
CA ALA A 226 -12.56 29.61 -4.97
C ALA A 226 -12.98 28.31 -5.67
N ARG A 227 -13.06 27.21 -4.91
CA ARG A 227 -13.51 25.91 -5.42
C ARG A 227 -14.97 25.99 -5.87
N PRO A 228 -15.39 25.25 -6.92
CA PRO A 228 -16.76 25.34 -7.43
C PRO A 228 -17.81 24.76 -6.47
N TRP A 229 -17.39 23.94 -5.50
CA TRP A 229 -18.19 23.48 -4.37
C TRP A 229 -17.95 24.26 -3.06
N GLY A 230 -17.27 25.41 -3.13
CA GLY A 230 -17.01 26.28 -1.99
C GLY A 230 -15.69 26.03 -1.25
N GLY A 231 -15.19 27.10 -0.61
CA GLY A 231 -13.93 27.14 0.13
C GLY A 231 -12.68 27.29 -0.73
N SER A 232 -11.53 27.02 -0.14
CA SER A 232 -10.20 27.46 -0.61
C SER A 232 -9.23 26.28 -0.76
N ASN A 233 -8.23 26.44 -1.64
CA ASN A 233 -7.11 25.51 -1.80
C ASN A 233 -5.89 25.90 -0.94
N ARG A 234 -6.03 26.87 -0.04
CA ARG A 234 -4.93 27.41 0.75
C ARG A 234 -4.26 26.37 1.66
N VAL A 235 -5.03 25.53 2.34
CA VAL A 235 -4.48 24.43 3.16
C VAL A 235 -3.62 23.49 2.30
N LEU A 236 -4.11 23.14 1.10
CA LEU A 236 -3.35 22.34 0.15
C LEU A 236 -2.07 23.04 -0.30
N PHE A 237 -2.12 24.35 -0.55
CA PHE A 237 -0.95 25.14 -0.92
C PHE A 237 0.08 25.23 0.21
N GLU A 238 -0.37 25.47 1.45
CA GLU A 238 0.48 25.55 2.64
C GLU A 238 1.23 24.24 2.87
N LEU A 239 0.54 23.10 2.74
CA LEU A 239 1.20 21.80 2.69
C LEU A 239 2.32 21.83 1.62
N TYR A 240 2.00 22.04 0.34
CA TYR A 240 3.03 21.98 -0.71
C TYR A 240 4.21 22.95 -0.52
N LYS A 241 3.96 24.15 0.01
CA LYS A 241 4.99 25.15 0.32
C LYS A 241 6.03 24.60 1.31
N ASP A 242 5.58 23.88 2.33
CA ASP A 242 6.45 23.42 3.42
C ASP A 242 7.20 22.11 3.05
N SER A 243 6.71 21.33 2.08
CA SER A 243 7.37 20.07 1.66
C SER A 243 8.52 20.20 0.66
N ASN A 244 8.66 21.35 -0.02
CA ASN A 244 9.70 21.61 -1.03
C ASN A 244 9.90 20.44 -2.03
N ALA A 245 8.80 19.87 -2.55
CA ALA A 245 8.80 18.59 -3.26
C ALA A 245 7.98 18.57 -4.56
N GLY A 246 8.55 17.93 -5.59
CA GLY A 246 8.00 17.76 -6.94
C GLY A 246 6.85 16.75 -7.10
N GLU A 247 6.55 16.38 -8.35
CA GLU A 247 5.22 15.90 -8.77
C GLU A 247 4.99 14.36 -8.84
N CYS A 248 3.72 13.91 -8.76
CA CYS A 248 3.15 12.56 -8.64
C CYS A 248 1.61 12.56 -8.90
N PRO A 249 1.10 11.74 -9.80
CA PRO A 249 -0.32 11.53 -10.03
C PRO A 249 -0.82 10.37 -9.15
N LEU A 250 -2.13 10.19 -9.13
CA LEU A 250 -2.73 8.95 -8.63
C LEU A 250 -2.26 7.78 -9.51
N VAL A 251 -1.62 6.79 -8.89
CA VAL A 251 -1.15 5.58 -9.57
C VAL A 251 -2.29 4.56 -9.57
N ILE A 252 -2.83 4.29 -10.75
CA ILE A 252 -3.91 3.31 -10.99
C ILE A 252 -3.43 2.05 -11.73
N ASP A 253 -2.12 1.95 -11.98
CA ASP A 253 -1.52 0.82 -12.70
C ASP A 253 -0.20 0.39 -12.03
N THR A 254 0.23 -0.85 -12.29
CA THR A 254 1.44 -1.44 -11.69
C THR A 254 2.74 -1.09 -12.42
N ASN A 255 2.65 -0.54 -13.64
CA ASN A 255 3.79 -0.26 -14.52
C ASN A 255 4.35 1.15 -14.34
N THR A 256 3.55 2.06 -13.79
CA THR A 256 3.90 3.45 -13.49
C THR A 256 4.50 3.52 -12.07
N PRO A 257 5.81 3.77 -11.91
CA PRO A 257 6.40 3.91 -10.59
C PRO A 257 5.76 5.09 -9.85
N SER A 258 5.30 4.85 -8.62
CA SER A 258 5.00 5.96 -7.70
C SER A 258 6.28 6.76 -7.51
N CYS A 259 6.27 8.05 -7.81
CA CYS A 259 7.41 8.91 -7.53
C CYS A 259 7.67 8.84 -6.02
N GLY A 260 8.88 8.46 -5.63
CA GLY A 260 9.25 8.30 -4.21
C GLY A 260 9.83 9.58 -3.64
N ASN A 261 9.36 10.75 -4.06
CA ASN A 261 9.87 12.05 -3.64
C ASN A 261 8.76 12.79 -2.88
N SER A 262 8.84 12.73 -1.54
CA SER A 262 8.07 13.46 -0.52
C SER A 262 6.82 14.19 -0.99
N ARG A 263 5.71 13.47 -1.15
CA ARG A 263 4.35 14.04 -1.17
C ARG A 263 3.78 13.81 0.24
N PHE A 264 2.95 14.70 0.78
CA PHE A 264 2.18 14.52 2.03
C PHE A 264 1.32 13.25 2.03
N GLY A 265 1.96 12.10 2.10
CA GLY A 265 1.37 10.79 1.93
C GLY A 265 1.38 10.04 3.25
N CYS A 266 1.67 8.75 3.17
CA CYS A 266 1.69 7.92 4.36
C CYS A 266 2.86 8.29 5.28
N TRP A 267 2.54 8.55 6.55
CA TRP A 267 3.54 8.96 7.54
C TRP A 267 4.54 7.84 7.86
N THR A 268 4.23 6.61 7.45
CA THR A 268 5.07 5.42 7.59
C THR A 268 6.00 5.18 6.40
N CYS A 269 6.05 6.09 5.42
CA CYS A 269 6.79 5.87 4.17
C CYS A 269 8.31 5.80 4.37
N THR A 270 8.89 4.62 4.18
CA THR A 270 10.34 4.37 4.28
C THR A 270 11.08 4.43 2.94
N VAL A 271 10.39 4.73 1.84
CA VAL A 271 10.97 4.80 0.48
C VAL A 271 11.83 6.05 0.30
N VAL A 272 11.43 7.16 0.94
CA VAL A 272 12.25 8.36 1.08
C VAL A 272 13.26 8.17 2.21
N THR A 273 14.36 8.91 2.22
CA THR A 273 15.29 8.90 3.36
C THR A 273 14.76 9.79 4.48
N HIS A 274 14.32 11.00 4.13
CA HIS A 274 13.73 12.00 5.02
C HIS A 274 12.29 12.25 4.63
N ASP A 275 11.40 12.29 5.61
CA ASP A 275 10.00 12.67 5.41
C ASP A 275 9.85 14.18 5.60
N LYS A 276 10.16 14.93 4.54
CA LYS A 276 10.12 16.39 4.58
C LYS A 276 8.73 16.95 4.89
N ALA A 277 7.68 16.18 4.61
CA ALA A 277 6.31 16.58 4.89
C ALA A 277 6.05 16.61 6.41
N ILE A 278 6.39 15.53 7.12
CA ILE A 278 6.26 15.52 8.59
C ILE A 278 7.27 16.46 9.24
N GLU A 279 8.52 16.49 8.74
CA GLU A 279 9.54 17.42 9.24
C GLU A 279 9.06 18.87 9.14
N GLY A 280 8.51 19.29 7.99
CA GLY A 280 7.97 20.63 7.80
C GLY A 280 6.77 20.94 8.69
N LEU A 281 5.87 19.96 8.91
CA LEU A 281 4.74 20.14 9.82
C LEU A 281 5.17 20.29 11.28
N VAL A 282 6.17 19.51 11.71
CA VAL A 282 6.79 19.64 13.05
C VAL A 282 7.44 21.02 13.18
N ASP A 283 8.23 21.45 12.19
CA ASP A 283 8.85 22.77 12.17
C ASP A 283 7.82 23.93 12.18
N SER A 284 6.62 23.70 11.64
CA SER A 284 5.49 24.65 11.67
C SER A 284 4.68 24.66 12.98
N GLY A 285 5.01 23.80 13.94
CA GLY A 285 4.40 23.76 15.28
C GLY A 285 3.56 22.52 15.61
N GLU A 286 3.49 21.52 14.71
CA GLU A 286 2.79 20.26 14.96
C GLU A 286 3.70 19.23 15.68
N ASP A 287 4.28 19.64 16.81
CA ASP A 287 5.28 18.87 17.59
C ASP A 287 4.78 17.48 18.03
N TRP A 288 3.47 17.30 18.15
CA TRP A 288 2.85 16.03 18.51
C TRP A 288 3.10 14.92 17.48
N MET A 289 3.52 15.24 16.25
CA MET A 289 3.92 14.26 15.23
C MET A 289 5.37 13.79 15.37
N LEU A 290 6.18 14.41 16.24
CA LEU A 290 7.58 14.01 16.44
C LEU A 290 7.74 12.52 16.83
N PRO A 291 6.89 11.91 17.67
CA PRO A 291 6.93 10.47 17.93
C PRO A 291 6.68 9.62 16.67
N LEU A 292 5.77 10.05 15.78
CA LEU A 292 5.50 9.37 14.50
C LEU A 292 6.73 9.42 13.58
N LEU A 293 7.36 10.60 13.47
CA LEU A 293 8.59 10.79 12.69
C LEU A 293 9.72 9.89 13.21
N LYS A 294 9.91 9.82 14.53
CA LYS A 294 10.90 8.95 15.17
C LYS A 294 10.63 7.48 14.88
N PHE A 295 9.37 7.03 15.01
CA PHE A 295 8.97 5.67 14.71
C PHE A 295 9.23 5.31 13.24
N ARG A 296 8.83 6.17 12.32
CA ARG A 296 9.09 6.03 10.88
C ARG A 296 10.59 5.92 10.59
N ASN A 297 11.43 6.73 11.26
CA ASN A 297 12.88 6.69 11.07
C ASN A 297 13.49 5.38 11.58
N GLN A 298 12.94 4.77 12.64
CA GLN A 298 13.32 3.42 13.06
C GLN A 298 12.96 2.37 12.00
N LEU A 299 11.75 2.44 11.43
CA LEU A 299 11.37 1.56 10.33
C LEU A 299 12.30 1.72 9.11
N HIS A 300 12.65 2.96 8.75
CA HIS A 300 13.58 3.24 7.67
C HIS A 300 14.97 2.64 7.96
N ALA A 301 15.51 2.85 9.17
CA ALA A 301 16.79 2.29 9.60
C ALA A 301 16.81 0.76 9.51
N SER A 302 15.71 0.09 9.87
CA SER A 302 15.58 -1.37 9.76
C SER A 302 15.59 -1.89 8.31
N SER A 303 15.30 -1.02 7.34
CA SER A 303 15.25 -1.36 5.91
C SER A 303 16.61 -1.26 5.21
N LEU A 304 17.57 -0.58 5.85
CA LEU A 304 18.91 -0.35 5.31
C LEU A 304 19.68 -1.67 5.12
N PRO A 305 20.43 -1.85 4.01
CA PRO A 305 21.14 -3.09 3.70
C PRO A 305 21.99 -3.64 4.84
N GLU A 306 22.71 -2.78 5.55
CA GLU A 306 23.62 -3.08 6.66
C GLU A 306 22.89 -3.66 7.89
N ASN A 307 21.63 -3.31 8.09
CA ASN A 307 20.84 -3.73 9.25
C ASN A 307 19.95 -4.95 8.94
N LYS A 308 19.87 -5.40 7.68
CA LYS A 308 18.92 -6.47 7.28
C LYS A 308 19.10 -7.76 8.06
N THR A 309 20.33 -8.15 8.38
CA THR A 309 20.62 -9.40 9.11
C THR A 309 20.19 -9.33 10.58
N GLU A 310 20.19 -8.13 11.15
CA GLU A 310 19.71 -7.90 12.52
C GLU A 310 18.19 -8.02 12.59
N PHE A 311 17.48 -7.29 11.73
CA PHE A 311 16.03 -7.16 11.81
C PHE A 311 15.25 -8.29 11.14
N ARG A 312 15.83 -8.95 10.14
CA ARG A 312 15.10 -9.91 9.30
C ARG A 312 15.51 -11.35 9.54
N ASN A 313 14.51 -12.20 9.63
CA ASN A 313 14.64 -13.63 9.74
C ASN A 313 15.39 -14.21 8.53
N TYR A 314 16.28 -15.16 8.75
CA TYR A 314 17.02 -15.80 7.66
C TYR A 314 16.16 -16.80 6.86
N LYS A 315 15.00 -17.22 7.38
CA LYS A 315 14.03 -18.07 6.68
C LYS A 315 12.93 -17.24 6.06
N ARG A 316 12.58 -17.50 4.80
CA ARG A 316 11.38 -16.92 4.17
C ARG A 316 10.13 -17.41 4.90
N ARG A 317 8.98 -16.78 4.67
CA ARG A 317 7.68 -17.26 5.20
C ARG A 317 7.29 -18.67 4.74
N THR A 318 8.03 -19.26 3.80
CA THR A 318 7.93 -20.69 3.43
C THR A 318 8.60 -21.62 4.45
N GLY A 319 9.28 -21.08 5.46
CA GLY A 319 10.12 -21.82 6.40
C GLY A 319 11.48 -22.23 5.83
N LYS A 320 11.82 -21.84 4.59
CA LYS A 320 13.06 -22.24 3.91
C LYS A 320 14.04 -21.07 3.76
N VAL A 321 15.34 -21.35 3.84
CA VAL A 321 16.41 -20.41 3.53
C VAL A 321 16.55 -20.33 2.01
N THR A 322 16.42 -19.10 1.48
CA THR A 322 16.50 -18.86 0.03
C THR A 322 17.72 -18.00 -0.27
N PHE A 323 18.39 -18.29 -1.38
CA PHE A 323 19.47 -17.45 -1.87
C PHE A 323 19.20 -17.05 -3.32
N ALA A 324 19.68 -15.87 -3.69
CA ALA A 324 19.59 -15.37 -5.04
C ALA A 324 20.46 -16.20 -6.01
N ARG A 325 19.97 -16.40 -7.23
CA ARG A 325 20.77 -16.88 -8.36
C ARG A 325 21.17 -15.66 -9.20
N GLY A 326 22.45 -15.31 -9.22
CA GLY A 326 22.99 -14.18 -9.99
C GLY A 326 23.20 -12.89 -9.20
N ALA A 327 23.99 -11.98 -9.79
CA ALA A 327 24.35 -10.68 -9.22
C ALA A 327 23.10 -9.79 -9.06
N ILE A 328 22.89 -9.29 -7.85
CA ILE A 328 21.82 -8.32 -7.54
C ILE A 328 22.38 -6.89 -7.46
N ASP A 329 23.67 -6.69 -7.73
CA ASP A 329 24.32 -5.37 -7.84
C ASP A 329 25.36 -5.39 -8.96
N ASP A 330 25.70 -4.20 -9.48
CA ASP A 330 26.78 -3.92 -10.46
C ASP A 330 28.19 -4.19 -9.90
N ASP A 331 28.30 -5.00 -8.84
CA ASP A 331 29.56 -5.49 -8.30
C ASP A 331 29.87 -6.88 -8.85
N SER A 332 31.03 -6.98 -9.48
CA SER A 332 31.60 -8.13 -10.17
C SER A 332 32.01 -9.29 -9.24
N ASN A 333 31.27 -9.52 -8.15
CA ASN A 333 31.42 -10.68 -7.27
C ASN A 333 30.14 -11.52 -7.26
N ALA A 334 30.19 -12.65 -7.96
CA ALA A 334 29.15 -13.68 -7.98
C ALA A 334 29.05 -14.46 -6.65
N ALA A 335 28.99 -13.76 -5.52
CA ALA A 335 28.68 -14.35 -4.23
C ALA A 335 27.18 -14.62 -4.16
N THR A 336 26.80 -15.86 -3.82
CA THR A 336 25.40 -16.27 -3.65
C THR A 336 24.80 -15.53 -2.45
N LYS A 337 24.10 -14.42 -2.69
CA LYS A 337 23.53 -13.57 -1.63
C LYS A 337 22.27 -14.21 -1.04
N HIS A 338 22.27 -14.41 0.28
CA HIS A 338 21.08 -14.84 1.03
C HIS A 338 19.94 -13.81 0.87
N VAL A 339 18.70 -14.30 0.74
CA VAL A 339 17.52 -13.45 0.63
C VAL A 339 16.76 -13.47 1.96
N PRO A 340 16.76 -12.35 2.72
CA PRO A 340 16.11 -12.32 4.02
C PRO A 340 14.60 -12.52 3.95
N GLY A 341 14.07 -13.12 5.01
CA GLY A 341 12.67 -13.38 5.30
C GLY A 341 11.98 -12.26 6.10
N PRO A 342 10.87 -12.54 6.79
CA PRO A 342 10.11 -11.50 7.49
C PRO A 342 10.90 -10.87 8.64
N TYR A 343 10.44 -9.75 9.18
CA TYR A 343 10.95 -9.22 10.45
C TYR A 343 10.80 -10.26 11.57
N TRP A 344 11.80 -10.34 12.45
CA TRP A 344 11.74 -11.21 13.63
C TRP A 344 10.51 -10.88 14.50
N MET A 345 9.95 -11.90 15.16
CA MET A 345 8.77 -11.68 16.01
C MET A 345 9.04 -10.70 17.16
N LYS A 346 10.26 -10.69 17.70
CA LYS A 346 10.67 -9.73 18.75
C LYS A 346 10.45 -8.27 18.33
N TYR A 347 10.91 -7.88 17.14
CA TYR A 347 10.78 -6.50 16.65
C TYR A 347 9.32 -6.17 16.30
N ARG A 348 8.56 -7.14 15.79
CA ARG A 348 7.11 -6.96 15.55
C ARG A 348 6.35 -6.64 16.84
N ARG A 349 6.67 -7.33 17.94
CA ARG A 349 6.10 -7.07 19.28
C ARG A 349 6.54 -5.72 19.83
N GLU A 350 7.83 -5.41 19.77
CA GLU A 350 8.39 -4.13 20.22
C GLU A 350 7.76 -2.94 19.46
N TRP A 351 7.66 -3.02 18.13
CA TRP A 351 7.07 -1.96 17.32
C TRP A 351 5.56 -1.83 17.52
N LEU A 352 4.84 -2.94 17.75
CA LEU A 352 3.43 -2.86 18.11
C LEU A 352 3.25 -2.12 19.45
N LYS A 353 4.05 -2.48 20.47
CA LYS A 353 4.01 -1.83 21.78
C LYS A 353 4.29 -0.33 21.64
N LEU A 354 5.37 0.03 20.94
CA LEU A 354 5.74 1.42 20.70
C LEU A 354 4.66 2.19 19.92
N LEU A 355 4.03 1.57 18.91
CA LEU A 355 2.95 2.20 18.14
C LEU A 355 1.74 2.53 19.03
N LEU A 356 1.34 1.59 19.89
CA LEU A 356 0.24 1.78 20.84
C LEU A 356 0.58 2.82 21.92
N GLU A 357 1.83 2.84 22.40
CA GLU A 357 2.32 3.88 23.34
C GLU A 357 2.28 5.28 22.69
N ILE A 358 2.69 5.40 21.42
CA ILE A 358 2.61 6.65 20.67
C ILE A 358 1.15 7.08 20.50
N GLU A 359 0.27 6.17 20.08
CA GLU A 359 -1.16 6.46 19.94
C GLU A 359 -1.77 6.99 21.24
N LYS A 360 -1.51 6.30 22.36
CA LYS A 360 -1.97 6.71 23.69
C LYS A 360 -1.45 8.10 24.06
N GLY A 361 -0.15 8.36 23.87
CA GLY A 361 0.45 9.66 24.18
C GLY A 361 -0.12 10.80 23.34
N ILE A 362 -0.51 10.56 22.09
CA ILE A 362 -1.17 11.58 21.27
C ILE A 362 -2.62 11.82 21.74
N ARG A 363 -3.35 10.76 22.12
CA ARG A 363 -4.72 10.87 22.66
C ARG A 363 -4.81 11.69 23.94
N GLU A 364 -3.74 11.73 24.73
CA GLU A 364 -3.63 12.59 25.92
C GLU A 364 -3.55 14.10 25.59
N THR A 365 -3.33 14.47 24.32
CA THR A 365 -3.23 15.88 23.86
C THR A 365 -4.55 16.44 23.27
N ASP A 366 -5.70 15.92 23.69
CA ASP A 366 -7.05 16.23 23.17
C ASP A 366 -7.24 15.94 21.66
N ARG A 367 -6.37 15.09 21.08
CA ARG A 367 -6.47 14.66 19.67
C ARG A 367 -7.06 13.26 19.59
N GLU A 368 -8.18 13.13 18.90
CA GLU A 368 -8.70 11.82 18.53
C GLU A 368 -7.89 11.26 17.35
N ILE A 369 -7.11 10.20 17.61
CA ILE A 369 -6.35 9.50 16.58
C ILE A 369 -6.45 7.99 16.78
N GLU A 370 -6.50 7.25 15.68
CA GLU A 370 -6.35 5.79 15.64
C GLU A 370 -5.25 5.48 14.63
N LEU A 371 -4.08 5.10 15.14
CA LEU A 371 -2.92 4.73 14.33
C LEU A 371 -3.02 3.27 13.87
N ILE A 372 -3.68 2.42 14.66
CA ILE A 372 -3.90 1.00 14.35
C ILE A 372 -5.30 0.56 14.81
N GLY A 373 -6.08 0.02 13.88
CA GLY A 373 -7.45 -0.38 14.14
C GLY A 373 -7.56 -1.67 14.97
N ARG A 374 -8.67 -1.81 15.70
CA ARG A 374 -9.00 -3.08 16.41
C ARG A 374 -9.11 -4.27 15.45
N ASP A 375 -9.63 -4.05 14.25
CA ASP A 375 -9.70 -5.05 13.18
C ASP A 375 -8.30 -5.51 12.73
N GLU A 376 -7.35 -4.57 12.60
CA GLU A 376 -5.95 -4.87 12.30
C GLU A 376 -5.29 -5.67 13.43
N LEU A 377 -5.51 -5.30 14.70
CA LEU A 377 -4.98 -6.03 15.85
C LEU A 377 -5.44 -7.50 15.87
N GLN A 378 -6.71 -7.76 15.54
CA GLN A 378 -7.21 -9.13 15.44
C GLN A 378 -6.52 -9.92 14.33
N VAL A 379 -6.35 -9.31 13.15
CA VAL A 379 -5.65 -9.96 12.03
C VAL A 379 -4.18 -10.19 12.38
N ILE A 380 -3.50 -9.24 13.01
CA ILE A 380 -2.10 -9.36 13.43
C ILE A 380 -1.95 -10.51 14.42
N ARG A 381 -2.82 -10.61 15.43
CA ARG A 381 -2.82 -11.73 16.39
C ARG A 381 -2.94 -13.07 15.68
N GLN A 382 -3.87 -13.19 14.74
CA GLN A 382 -4.05 -14.42 13.96
C GLN A 382 -2.81 -14.76 13.09
N GLN A 383 -2.14 -13.75 12.54
CA GLN A 383 -0.88 -13.94 11.81
C GLN A 383 0.26 -14.37 12.72
N TRP A 384 0.32 -13.86 13.95
CA TRP A 384 1.35 -14.23 14.93
C TRP A 384 1.18 -15.64 15.45
N LEU A 385 -0.04 -16.03 15.83
CA LEU A 385 -0.36 -17.39 16.29
C LEU A 385 0.04 -18.45 15.23
N LYS A 386 -0.11 -18.11 13.95
CA LYS A 386 0.16 -19.02 12.81
C LYS A 386 1.46 -18.67 12.07
N ASP A 387 2.38 -17.95 12.70
CA ASP A 387 3.57 -17.49 12.00
C ASP A 387 4.41 -18.68 11.50
N PRO A 388 4.82 -18.72 10.23
CA PRO A 388 5.50 -19.88 9.67
C PRO A 388 6.95 -20.03 10.17
N ASN A 389 7.52 -19.06 10.86
CA ASN A 389 8.88 -19.17 11.39
C ASN A 389 8.90 -19.15 12.93
N GLU A 390 8.09 -18.28 13.54
CA GLU A 390 8.08 -18.01 14.98
C GLU A 390 6.63 -17.91 15.50
N PRO A 391 5.87 -19.02 15.56
CA PRO A 391 4.49 -19.00 16.09
C PRO A 391 4.41 -18.42 17.50
N ASP A 392 3.42 -17.55 17.74
CA ASP A 392 3.23 -16.86 19.02
C ASP A 392 2.29 -17.61 19.97
N TRP A 393 2.63 -18.84 20.40
CA TRP A 393 1.72 -19.64 21.25
C TRP A 393 1.40 -19.03 22.61
N ILE A 394 2.24 -18.12 23.13
CA ILE A 394 1.99 -17.39 24.37
C ILE A 394 0.90 -16.32 24.24
N ASP A 395 0.43 -16.10 23.00
CA ASP A 395 -0.60 -15.13 22.62
C ASP A 395 -0.28 -13.75 23.21
N SER A 396 0.85 -13.19 22.76
CA SER A 396 1.45 -12.00 23.36
C SER A 396 0.66 -10.73 23.08
N LEU A 397 -0.09 -10.66 21.97
CA LEU A 397 -0.75 -9.43 21.53
C LEU A 397 -1.82 -8.92 22.52
N PRO A 398 -2.75 -9.75 23.03
CA PRO A 398 -3.69 -9.31 24.07
C PRO A 398 -3.00 -8.80 25.34
N LYS A 399 -1.87 -9.41 25.74
CA LYS A 399 -1.07 -8.98 26.90
C LYS A 399 -0.47 -7.59 26.65
N ILE A 400 0.19 -7.39 25.50
CA ILE A 400 0.77 -6.08 25.10
C ILE A 400 -0.31 -4.99 25.07
N TYR A 401 -1.48 -5.28 24.51
CA TYR A 401 -2.57 -4.32 24.44
C TYR A 401 -3.09 -3.96 25.84
N GLY A 402 -3.34 -4.95 26.70
CA GLY A 402 -3.84 -4.74 28.05
C GLY A 402 -2.85 -4.02 28.99
N GLU A 403 -1.54 -4.14 28.74
CA GLU A 403 -0.52 -3.35 29.45
C GLU A 403 -0.65 -1.84 29.17
N ILE A 404 -1.00 -1.46 27.93
CA ILE A 404 -1.08 -0.06 27.50
C ILE A 404 -2.47 0.52 27.78
N TYR A 405 -3.51 -0.26 27.51
CA TYR A 405 -4.91 0.11 27.66
C TYR A 405 -5.62 -0.82 28.66
N PRO A 406 -5.32 -0.71 29.98
CA PRO A 406 -5.90 -1.59 30.99
C PRO A 406 -7.40 -1.41 31.18
N GLU A 407 -7.93 -0.24 30.81
CA GLU A 407 -9.35 0.10 30.91
C GLU A 407 -10.13 -0.22 29.61
N ASP A 408 -9.44 -0.50 28.50
CA ASP A 408 -10.08 -0.82 27.22
C ASP A 408 -10.16 -2.33 27.02
N THR A 409 -11.38 -2.84 26.89
CA THR A 409 -11.61 -4.27 26.67
C THR A 409 -11.85 -4.52 25.18
N VAL A 410 -10.95 -5.28 24.57
CA VAL A 410 -11.11 -5.82 23.22
C VAL A 410 -11.65 -7.24 23.31
N GLU A 411 -12.78 -7.50 22.64
CA GLU A 411 -13.30 -8.86 22.46
C GLU A 411 -12.44 -9.62 21.46
N TRP A 412 -11.47 -10.34 21.99
CA TRP A 412 -10.59 -11.20 21.21
C TRP A 412 -11.32 -12.45 20.73
N ILE A 413 -11.27 -12.73 19.43
CA ILE A 413 -11.76 -13.99 18.87
C ILE A 413 -11.05 -15.15 19.60
N LYS A 414 -11.82 -15.98 20.30
CA LYS A 414 -11.29 -17.17 20.95
C LYS A 414 -10.93 -18.18 19.87
N ASN A 415 -9.65 -18.51 19.76
CA ASN A 415 -9.25 -19.66 18.97
C ASN A 415 -9.45 -20.90 19.86
N ASP A 416 -10.50 -21.68 19.58
CA ASP A 416 -10.78 -22.95 20.27
C ASP A 416 -9.71 -24.03 19.99
N ALA A 417 -8.70 -23.73 19.15
CA ALA A 417 -7.67 -24.64 18.70
C ALA A 417 -6.30 -24.45 19.39
N GLY A 418 -6.22 -23.73 20.51
CA GLY A 418 -4.97 -23.55 21.26
C GLY A 418 -4.47 -24.88 21.84
N ALA A 419 -3.63 -25.59 21.08
CA ALA A 419 -3.03 -26.86 21.48
C ALA A 419 -1.99 -26.72 22.60
N PHE A 420 -1.37 -25.54 22.69
CA PHE A 420 -0.20 -25.30 23.53
C PHE A 420 -0.37 -24.04 24.36
N THR A 421 0.04 -24.15 25.62
CA THR A 421 0.16 -23.06 26.58
C THR A 421 1.62 -22.65 26.78
N GLU A 422 1.85 -21.54 27.47
CA GLU A 422 3.20 -21.08 27.82
C GLU A 422 4.04 -22.13 28.58
N PRO A 423 3.49 -22.88 29.56
CA PRO A 423 4.15 -24.05 30.15
C PRO A 423 4.56 -25.13 29.14
N ASP A 424 3.68 -25.47 28.20
CA ASP A 424 3.98 -26.51 27.20
C ASP A 424 5.14 -26.09 26.29
N ALA A 425 5.16 -24.80 25.92
CA ALA A 425 6.25 -24.21 25.16
C ALA A 425 7.59 -24.28 25.92
N ALA A 426 7.58 -23.96 27.22
CA ALA A 426 8.77 -24.02 28.06
C ALA A 426 9.32 -25.44 28.20
N ILE A 427 8.44 -26.45 28.36
CA ILE A 427 8.82 -27.86 28.45
C ILE A 427 9.50 -28.31 27.16
N LEU A 428 8.90 -28.00 25.99
CA LEU A 428 9.45 -28.42 24.71
C LEU A 428 10.78 -27.72 24.38
N ASN A 429 10.94 -26.44 24.76
CA ASN A 429 12.22 -25.74 24.62
C ASN A 429 13.32 -26.36 25.52
N ALA A 430 12.97 -26.81 26.73
CA ALA A 430 13.92 -27.52 27.59
C ALA A 430 14.32 -28.87 26.99
N LEU A 431 13.37 -29.60 26.38
CA LEU A 431 13.63 -30.87 25.70
C LEU A 431 14.46 -30.69 24.42
N GLU A 432 14.31 -29.58 23.69
CA GLU A 432 15.17 -29.26 22.55
C GLU A 432 16.64 -29.19 22.97
N ALA A 433 16.95 -28.54 24.10
CA ALA A 433 18.31 -28.45 24.61
C ALA A 433 18.90 -29.83 24.99
N GLU A 434 18.05 -30.76 25.44
CA GLU A 434 18.47 -32.12 25.80
C GLU A 434 18.61 -33.05 24.59
N ARG A 435 17.72 -32.92 23.60
CA ARG A 435 17.53 -33.91 22.52
C ARG A 435 17.97 -33.43 21.15
N GLY A 436 18.27 -32.13 20.99
CA GLY A 436 18.69 -31.54 19.72
C GLY A 436 17.60 -31.53 18.64
N VAL A 437 16.32 -31.69 19.02
CA VAL A 437 15.18 -31.63 18.11
C VAL A 437 14.46 -30.30 18.30
N PRO A 438 14.31 -29.48 17.25
CA PRO A 438 13.67 -28.17 17.37
C PRO A 438 12.25 -28.25 17.94
N ALA A 439 12.00 -27.56 19.04
CA ALA A 439 10.71 -27.56 19.74
C ALA A 439 9.59 -27.08 18.82
N VAL A 440 9.87 -26.04 18.03
CA VAL A 440 8.94 -25.43 17.07
C VAL A 440 8.45 -26.43 16.01
N LEU A 441 9.31 -27.36 15.57
CA LEU A 441 8.92 -28.41 14.62
C LEU A 441 7.85 -29.33 15.25
N ILE A 442 8.12 -29.84 16.46
CA ILE A 442 7.21 -30.76 17.15
C ILE A 442 5.87 -30.10 17.42
N MET A 443 5.87 -28.86 17.92
CA MET A 443 4.64 -28.11 18.15
C MET A 443 3.82 -27.96 16.88
N LYS A 444 4.44 -27.62 15.75
CA LYS A 444 3.71 -27.47 14.49
C LYS A 444 3.16 -28.77 13.94
N LEU A 445 3.86 -29.89 14.12
CA LEU A 445 3.33 -31.20 13.72
C LEU A 445 2.06 -31.55 14.51
N ILE A 446 2.07 -31.29 15.81
CA ILE A 446 0.91 -31.51 16.69
C ILE A 446 -0.23 -30.53 16.37
N ASP A 447 0.08 -29.24 16.18
CA ASP A 447 -0.91 -28.22 15.79
C ASP A 447 -1.56 -28.55 14.44
N THR A 448 -0.74 -29.01 13.48
CA THR A 448 -1.23 -29.51 12.19
C THR A 448 -2.17 -30.69 12.39
N GLU A 449 -1.84 -31.68 13.22
CA GLU A 449 -2.76 -32.79 13.51
C GLU A 449 -4.08 -32.26 14.08
N LEU A 450 -4.01 -31.43 15.13
CA LEU A 450 -5.17 -30.97 15.88
C LEU A 450 -6.11 -30.15 15.01
N SER A 451 -5.58 -29.38 14.06
CA SER A 451 -6.40 -28.63 13.09
C SER A 451 -7.28 -29.52 12.20
N PHE A 452 -6.92 -30.79 12.02
CA PHE A 452 -7.71 -31.79 11.28
C PHE A 452 -8.53 -32.71 12.20
N SER A 453 -8.36 -32.63 13.53
CA SER A 453 -8.97 -33.55 14.48
C SER A 453 -10.50 -33.51 14.47
N GLY A 454 -11.09 -32.34 14.21
CA GLY A 454 -12.55 -32.12 14.12
C GLY A 454 -13.19 -32.37 12.75
N LEU A 455 -12.41 -32.75 11.73
CA LEU A 455 -12.91 -32.96 10.37
C LEU A 455 -13.29 -34.44 10.16
N SER A 456 -14.50 -34.68 9.65
CA SER A 456 -14.99 -36.03 9.31
C SER A 456 -14.17 -36.73 8.21
N ARG A 457 -13.49 -35.95 7.36
CA ARG A 457 -12.52 -36.42 6.36
C ARG A 457 -11.24 -35.60 6.46
N ARG A 458 -10.17 -36.22 6.94
CA ARG A 458 -8.83 -35.61 7.08
C ARG A 458 -8.02 -35.60 5.77
N LYS A 459 -8.65 -35.21 4.66
CA LYS A 459 -7.98 -35.19 3.35
C LYS A 459 -6.94 -34.06 3.32
N GLY A 460 -5.70 -34.38 2.96
CA GLY A 460 -4.61 -33.39 2.82
C GLY A 460 -3.70 -33.23 4.05
N ILE A 461 -3.97 -33.93 5.16
CA ILE A 461 -3.13 -33.84 6.38
C ILE A 461 -1.68 -34.26 6.13
N LEU A 462 -1.46 -35.33 5.36
CA LEU A 462 -0.11 -35.81 5.03
C LEU A 462 0.67 -34.77 4.22
N ASP A 463 -0.01 -34.07 3.30
CA ASP A 463 0.62 -33.02 2.49
C ASP A 463 1.03 -31.82 3.37
N GLU A 464 0.21 -31.43 4.35
CA GLU A 464 0.55 -30.35 5.30
C GLU A 464 1.67 -30.77 6.27
N LEU A 465 1.65 -31.99 6.79
CA LEU A 465 2.74 -32.51 7.62
C LEU A 465 4.05 -32.58 6.84
N GLN A 466 4.01 -33.01 5.57
CA GLN A 466 5.18 -33.00 4.69
C GLN A 466 5.71 -31.58 4.49
N LYS A 467 4.84 -30.58 4.25
CA LYS A 467 5.27 -29.18 4.13
C LYS A 467 5.98 -28.67 5.38
N VAL A 468 5.56 -29.09 6.57
CA VAL A 468 6.26 -28.75 7.83
C VAL A 468 7.63 -29.42 7.88
N LEU A 469 7.71 -30.72 7.58
CA LEU A 469 8.98 -31.47 7.60
C LEU A 469 10.00 -30.95 6.57
N GLU A 470 9.54 -30.40 5.45
CA GLU A 470 10.40 -29.82 4.42
C GLU A 470 10.99 -28.44 4.76
N GLN A 471 10.58 -27.81 5.88
CA GLN A 471 11.12 -26.51 6.31
C GLN A 471 12.55 -26.66 6.86
N ASP A 472 13.28 -25.55 6.88
CA ASP A 472 14.61 -25.50 7.50
C ASP A 472 14.45 -25.22 9.00
N TRP A 473 14.78 -26.22 9.81
CA TRP A 473 14.69 -26.15 11.27
C TRP A 473 16.01 -25.81 11.96
N GLY A 474 17.13 -25.86 11.22
CA GLY A 474 18.46 -25.47 11.70
C GLY A 474 18.78 -23.98 11.50
N GLY A 475 19.97 -23.58 11.93
CA GLY A 475 20.50 -22.22 11.76
C GLY A 475 20.89 -21.88 10.31
N LEU A 476 21.25 -20.61 10.07
CA LEU A 476 21.72 -20.16 8.76
C LEU A 476 22.99 -20.90 8.32
N ASP A 477 23.93 -21.13 9.25
CA ASP A 477 25.19 -21.81 8.97
C ASP A 477 24.96 -23.26 8.53
N GLU A 478 24.09 -24.00 9.24
CA GLU A 478 23.71 -25.36 8.83
C GLU A 478 23.04 -25.39 7.46
N ALA A 479 22.19 -24.39 7.14
CA ALA A 479 21.57 -24.30 5.82
C ALA A 479 22.59 -23.99 4.72
N MET A 480 23.62 -23.19 5.03
CA MET A 480 24.75 -22.93 4.13
C MET A 480 25.62 -24.18 3.95
N GLU A 481 25.90 -24.92 5.02
CA GLU A 481 26.63 -26.19 5.00
C GLU A 481 25.91 -27.26 4.18
N ARG A 482 24.60 -27.47 4.41
CA ARG A 482 23.77 -28.42 3.63
C ARG A 482 23.79 -28.14 2.13
N ARG A 483 23.97 -26.88 1.73
CA ARG A 483 24.08 -26.48 0.33
C ARG A 483 25.52 -26.56 -0.20
N ALA A 484 26.51 -26.32 0.65
CA ALA A 484 27.92 -26.48 0.31
C ALA A 484 28.28 -27.95 0.09
N ILE A 485 27.59 -28.86 0.80
CA ILE A 485 27.58 -30.28 0.47
C ILE A 485 26.88 -30.43 -0.88
N PRO A 486 27.59 -30.80 -1.97
CA PRO A 486 26.93 -31.09 -3.23
C PRO A 486 25.90 -32.16 -2.96
N THR A 487 24.73 -32.09 -3.59
CA THR A 487 23.81 -33.22 -3.65
C THR A 487 24.52 -34.33 -4.42
N VAL A 488 25.37 -35.09 -3.73
CA VAL A 488 26.11 -36.22 -4.27
C VAL A 488 25.12 -37.35 -4.45
N ASN A 489 24.51 -37.36 -5.63
CA ASN A 489 24.55 -38.49 -6.55
C ASN A 489 23.69 -38.10 -7.74
N ASP A 490 24.27 -37.34 -8.67
CA ASP A 490 23.78 -37.35 -10.04
C ASP A 490 24.12 -38.74 -10.62
N THR A 491 23.33 -39.73 -10.20
CA THR A 491 23.44 -41.15 -10.56
C THR A 491 23.56 -41.31 -12.07
N TYR A 492 22.94 -40.40 -12.83
CA TYR A 492 23.04 -40.32 -14.27
C TYR A 492 24.43 -39.95 -14.77
N LYS A 493 25.14 -39.03 -14.11
CA LYS A 493 26.49 -38.63 -14.51
C LYS A 493 27.49 -39.75 -14.24
N THR A 494 27.40 -40.40 -13.09
CA THR A 494 28.24 -41.56 -12.75
C THR A 494 27.93 -42.76 -13.66
N ALA A 495 26.66 -43.02 -13.95
CA ALA A 495 26.25 -44.07 -14.90
C ALA A 495 26.72 -43.74 -16.33
N PHE A 496 26.65 -42.48 -16.76
CA PHE A 496 27.10 -42.04 -18.07
C PHE A 496 28.62 -42.15 -18.23
N GLU A 497 29.39 -41.76 -17.21
CA GLU A 497 30.86 -41.90 -17.22
C GLU A 497 31.28 -43.38 -17.22
N SER A 498 30.56 -44.25 -16.50
CA SER A 498 30.75 -45.71 -16.55
C SER A 498 30.44 -46.27 -17.95
N LEU A 499 29.31 -45.90 -18.54
CA LEU A 499 28.92 -46.36 -19.88
C LEU A 499 29.89 -45.90 -20.96
N LYS A 500 30.42 -44.68 -20.81
CA LYS A 500 31.42 -44.12 -21.72
C LYS A 500 32.74 -44.89 -21.63
N ALA A 501 33.18 -45.24 -20.43
CA ALA A 501 34.38 -46.05 -20.23
C ALA A 501 34.24 -47.46 -20.82
N ASP A 502 33.06 -48.08 -20.68
CA ASP A 502 32.77 -49.40 -21.27
C ASP A 502 32.78 -49.36 -22.81
N ILE A 503 32.23 -48.29 -23.41
CA ILE A 503 32.24 -48.09 -24.87
C ILE A 503 33.67 -47.82 -25.39
N ASP A 504 34.43 -46.97 -24.71
CA ASP A 504 35.80 -46.65 -25.11
C ASP A 504 36.73 -47.88 -24.99
N GLY A 505 36.45 -48.79 -24.04
CA GLY A 505 37.16 -50.07 -23.90
C GLY A 505 36.76 -51.13 -24.95
N LEU A 506 35.60 -51.02 -25.58
CA LEU A 506 35.16 -51.89 -26.68
C LEU A 506 35.64 -51.42 -28.05
N LEU A 507 36.13 -50.17 -28.15
CA LEU A 507 36.66 -49.55 -29.36
C LEU A 507 38.20 -49.61 -29.46
N GLN A 508 38.87 -50.16 -28.44
CA GLN A 508 40.27 -50.59 -28.49
C GLN A 508 40.37 -52.08 -28.83
#